data_AF-A0A926Z728-F1
#
_entry.id   AF-A0A926Z728-F1
#
_cell.length_a   1.000
_cell.length_b   1.000
_cell.length_c   1.000
_cell.angle_alpha   90.00
_cell.angle_beta   90.00
_cell.angle_gamma   90.00
#
_symmetry.space_group_name_H-M   'P 1'
#
loop_
_entity.id
_entity.type
_entity.pdbx_description
1 polymer ?
#
loop_
_entity_poly.entity_id
_entity_poly.type
_entity_poly.pdbx_seq_one_letter_code
_entity_poly.pdbx_strand_id
1 'polypeptide(L)'
;MMTTEPIIESDLMFGAFPEGHCFYIEKSQTYKRIESGVKMVEFLLLHPDAKTNKTAIWMIEAKKSSPNSKTHGKLQESMNEVRKKLNSNLEYSEAQIENIVLELTPHPLDVYVKEICNKFVNALTLFIAIHLKRHSKGDSELSEDFKQVDLSRVRFVFVLVIKDCKEEWLLPIKEALNKALRPTISTWNLLPPSILVLNEDLARKKHLIKSQDNIIA
;
A
#
# COMPACT_ATOMS: atom_id res chain seq x y z
N MET A 1 12.52 -0.85 -11.97
CA MET A 1 12.79 -1.24 -13.38
C MET A 1 11.51 -1.04 -14.17
N MET A 2 11.57 -0.52 -15.39
CA MET A 2 10.40 -0.48 -16.27
C MET A 2 9.99 -1.89 -16.68
N THR A 3 8.69 -2.17 -16.79
CA THR A 3 8.20 -3.49 -17.21
C THR A 3 6.88 -3.38 -17.98
N THR A 4 6.71 -4.24 -18.97
CA THR A 4 5.43 -4.55 -19.62
C THR A 4 4.86 -5.89 -19.16
N GLU A 5 5.72 -6.76 -18.61
CA GLU A 5 5.33 -8.06 -18.09
C GLU A 5 4.38 -7.90 -16.88
N PRO A 6 3.38 -8.80 -16.75
CA PRO A 6 2.52 -8.81 -15.58
C PRO A 6 3.31 -8.95 -14.27
N ILE A 7 2.89 -8.20 -13.25
CA ILE A 7 3.48 -8.26 -11.91
C ILE A 7 2.63 -9.18 -11.05
N ILE A 8 3.24 -10.21 -10.46
CA ILE A 8 2.56 -11.15 -9.56
C ILE A 8 2.92 -10.78 -8.13
N GLU A 9 1.97 -10.21 -7.39
CA GLU A 9 2.15 -9.82 -5.99
C GLU A 9 0.91 -10.16 -5.17
N SER A 10 1.09 -10.72 -3.97
CA SER A 10 -0.02 -11.09 -3.08
C SER A 10 -1.10 -11.99 -3.75
N ASP A 11 -0.66 -12.94 -4.59
CA ASP A 11 -1.52 -13.81 -5.41
C ASP A 11 -2.44 -13.05 -6.40
N LEU A 12 -2.11 -11.80 -6.72
CA LEU A 12 -2.76 -10.98 -7.74
C LEU A 12 -1.82 -10.81 -8.93
N MET A 13 -2.37 -10.84 -10.15
CA MET A 13 -1.63 -10.57 -11.38
C MET A 13 -2.02 -9.21 -11.94
N PHE A 14 -1.13 -8.23 -11.78
CA PHE A 14 -1.28 -6.87 -12.26
C PHE A 14 -0.81 -6.71 -13.70
N GLY A 15 -1.51 -5.89 -14.48
CA GLY A 15 -1.18 -5.64 -15.88
C GLY A 15 -1.46 -6.85 -16.80
N ALA A 16 -0.78 -7.02 -17.93
CA ALA A 16 0.28 -6.17 -18.50
C ALA A 16 -0.17 -4.71 -18.64
N PHE A 17 0.79 -3.79 -18.51
CA PHE A 17 0.57 -2.36 -18.69
C PHE A 17 1.28 -1.88 -19.96
N PRO A 18 0.87 -0.74 -20.55
CA PRO A 18 1.57 -0.16 -21.68
C PRO A 18 3.06 0.03 -21.41
N GLU A 19 3.88 -0.12 -22.46
CA GLU A 19 5.30 0.17 -22.38
C GLU A 19 5.51 1.60 -21.86
N GLY A 20 6.53 1.78 -21.01
CA GLY A 20 6.82 3.08 -20.41
C GLY A 20 5.92 3.48 -19.24
N HIS A 21 4.82 2.76 -18.95
CA HIS A 21 3.85 3.21 -17.94
C HIS A 21 4.02 2.56 -16.56
N CYS A 22 4.69 1.41 -16.45
CA CYS A 22 4.85 0.71 -15.18
C CYS A 22 6.31 0.69 -14.73
N PHE A 23 6.58 1.35 -13.59
CA PHE A 23 7.87 1.30 -12.92
C PHE A 23 7.80 0.37 -11.72
N TYR A 24 8.37 -0.83 -11.84
CA TYR A 24 8.49 -1.81 -10.76
C TYR A 24 9.55 -1.33 -9.76
N ILE A 25 9.13 -0.40 -8.88
CA ILE A 25 10.01 0.34 -7.97
C ILE A 25 10.64 -0.57 -6.91
N GLU A 26 9.90 -1.59 -6.42
CA GLU A 26 10.42 -2.56 -5.45
C GLU A 26 11.57 -3.42 -6.04
N LYS A 27 11.62 -3.60 -7.36
CA LYS A 27 12.72 -4.29 -8.04
C LYS A 27 13.79 -3.35 -8.61
N SER A 28 13.67 -2.03 -8.39
CA SER A 28 14.61 -1.04 -8.90
C SER A 28 15.98 -1.13 -8.22
N GLN A 29 17.04 -0.84 -8.97
CA GLN A 29 18.40 -0.78 -8.42
C GLN A 29 18.55 0.40 -7.46
N THR A 30 17.82 1.48 -7.69
CA THR A 30 17.77 2.64 -6.81
C THR A 30 17.20 2.31 -5.45
N TYR A 31 16.11 1.54 -5.38
CA TYR A 31 15.60 1.05 -4.12
C TYR A 31 16.57 0.08 -3.43
N LYS A 32 17.15 -0.88 -4.16
CA LYS A 32 18.13 -1.84 -3.60
C LYS A 32 19.29 -1.18 -2.86
N ARG A 33 19.74 0.01 -3.31
CA ARG A 33 20.82 0.76 -2.64
C ARG A 33 20.42 1.36 -1.29
N ILE A 34 19.13 1.50 -1.02
CA ILE A 34 18.59 2.13 0.20
C ILE A 34 17.64 1.21 0.98
N GLU A 35 17.49 -0.05 0.59
CA GLU A 35 16.45 -0.95 1.11
C GLU A 35 16.55 -1.23 2.62
N SER A 36 17.76 -1.11 3.19
CA SER A 36 18.00 -1.28 4.61
C SER A 36 17.18 -0.29 5.45
N GLY A 37 16.13 -0.80 6.10
CA GLY A 37 15.23 0.00 6.93
C GLY A 37 14.16 0.78 6.16
N VAL A 38 14.10 0.65 4.83
CA VAL A 38 13.15 1.36 3.96
C VAL A 38 12.21 0.35 3.33
N LYS A 39 10.92 0.40 3.67
CA LYS A 39 9.87 -0.38 2.99
C LYS A 39 9.41 0.35 1.73
N MET A 40 9.05 -0.39 0.69
CA MET A 40 8.61 0.16 -0.60
C MET A 40 7.28 -0.46 -1.05
N VAL A 41 6.53 0.29 -1.86
CA VAL A 41 5.36 -0.24 -2.60
C VAL A 41 5.83 -1.13 -3.75
N GLU A 42 4.93 -1.93 -4.29
CA GLU A 42 5.26 -2.85 -5.39
C GLU A 42 5.71 -2.08 -6.63
N PHE A 43 4.85 -1.21 -7.16
CA PHE A 43 5.13 -0.48 -8.41
C PHE A 43 4.43 0.87 -8.49
N LEU A 44 4.92 1.72 -9.38
CA LEU A 44 4.28 2.96 -9.79
C LEU A 44 3.68 2.78 -11.19
N LEU A 45 2.49 3.34 -11.40
CA LEU A 45 1.78 3.26 -12.67
C LEU A 45 1.38 4.66 -13.15
N LEU A 46 1.79 5.01 -14.37
CA LEU A 46 1.19 6.12 -15.10
C LEU A 46 -0.23 5.72 -15.50
N HIS A 47 -1.20 6.47 -15.00
CA HIS A 47 -2.61 6.25 -15.22
C HIS A 47 -3.21 7.48 -15.90
N PRO A 48 -3.16 7.57 -17.24
CA PRO A 48 -3.85 8.60 -18.00
C PRO A 48 -5.37 8.49 -17.80
N ASP A 49 -6.05 9.62 -17.69
CA ASP A 49 -7.50 9.71 -17.76
C ASP A 49 -7.89 10.32 -19.11
N ALA A 50 -8.38 9.47 -20.00
CA ALA A 50 -8.79 9.86 -21.35
C ALA A 50 -9.92 10.91 -21.37
N LYS A 51 -10.73 11.02 -20.30
CA LYS A 51 -11.83 11.99 -20.23
C LYS A 51 -11.36 13.38 -19.83
N THR A 52 -10.35 13.46 -18.97
CA THR A 52 -9.85 14.74 -18.44
C THR A 52 -8.54 15.18 -19.06
N ASN A 53 -7.92 14.33 -19.89
CA ASN A 53 -6.57 14.48 -20.41
C ASN A 53 -5.52 14.78 -19.32
N LYS A 54 -5.78 14.30 -18.10
CA LYS A 54 -4.88 14.41 -16.96
C LYS A 54 -4.25 13.05 -16.68
N THR A 55 -2.99 13.06 -16.29
CA THR A 55 -2.30 11.85 -15.84
C THR A 55 -2.21 11.85 -14.32
N ALA A 56 -2.44 10.69 -13.73
CA ALA A 56 -2.11 10.42 -12.34
C ALA A 56 -0.97 9.39 -12.27
N ILE A 57 -0.13 9.49 -11.24
CA ILE A 57 0.78 8.43 -10.84
C ILE A 57 0.14 7.69 -9.69
N TRP A 58 -0.18 6.43 -9.92
CA TRP A 58 -0.66 5.53 -8.89
C TRP A 58 0.53 4.83 -8.24
N MET A 59 0.55 4.76 -6.91
CA MET A 59 1.55 4.03 -6.14
C MET A 59 0.86 2.80 -5.54
N ILE A 60 1.18 1.61 -6.06
CA ILE A 60 0.42 0.39 -5.79
C ILE A 60 1.12 -0.46 -4.75
N GLU A 61 0.45 -0.66 -3.61
CA GLU A 61 0.77 -1.69 -2.63
C GLU A 61 -0.25 -2.82 -2.74
N ALA A 62 0.22 -4.07 -2.79
CA ALA A 62 -0.62 -5.25 -2.82
C ALA A 62 -0.51 -6.02 -1.51
N LYS A 63 -1.65 -6.48 -0.98
CA LYS A 63 -1.71 -7.35 0.20
C LYS A 63 -2.63 -8.52 -0.07
N LYS A 64 -2.26 -9.70 0.44
CA LYS A 64 -3.13 -10.87 0.37
C LYS A 64 -4.37 -10.69 1.23
N SER A 65 -4.21 -10.15 2.43
CA SER A 65 -5.30 -9.92 3.38
C SER A 65 -5.04 -8.69 4.25
N SER A 66 -6.08 -8.19 4.89
CA SER A 66 -6.00 -7.15 5.92
C SER A 66 -6.39 -7.70 7.30
N PRO A 67 -5.96 -7.06 8.40
CA PRO A 67 -6.54 -7.33 9.71
C PRO A 67 -8.06 -7.16 9.63
N ASN A 68 -8.81 -8.18 10.03
CA ASN A 68 -10.24 -8.08 10.20
C ASN A 68 -10.57 -7.90 11.69
N SER A 69 -11.79 -7.47 12.00
CA SER A 69 -12.28 -7.38 13.38
C SER A 69 -12.31 -8.74 14.11
N LYS A 70 -12.13 -9.85 13.39
CA LYS A 70 -12.09 -11.22 13.91
C LYS A 70 -10.67 -11.79 14.01
N THR A 71 -9.67 -10.95 14.33
CA THR A 71 -8.31 -11.46 14.62
C THR A 71 -8.30 -12.12 16.01
N HIS A 72 -9.17 -13.10 16.25
CA HIS A 72 -9.30 -13.83 17.52
C HIS A 72 -8.03 -14.63 17.84
N GLY A 73 -7.31 -15.14 16.83
CA GLY A 73 -6.11 -15.98 17.05
C GLY A 73 -4.96 -15.24 17.76
N LYS A 74 -4.58 -14.05 17.26
CA LYS A 74 -3.47 -13.26 17.85
C LYS A 74 -3.83 -12.65 19.19
N LEU A 75 -5.10 -12.30 19.39
CA LEU A 75 -5.58 -11.79 20.66
C LEU A 75 -5.49 -12.88 21.74
N GLN A 76 -5.91 -14.10 21.43
CA GLN A 76 -5.86 -15.22 22.37
C GLN A 76 -4.42 -15.57 22.79
N GLU A 77 -3.48 -15.57 21.85
CA GLU A 77 -2.05 -15.77 22.14
C GLU A 77 -1.51 -14.66 23.06
N SER A 78 -1.82 -13.40 22.76
CA SER A 78 -1.42 -12.25 23.57
C SER A 78 -2.02 -12.30 24.98
N MET A 79 -3.29 -12.70 25.10
CA MET A 79 -3.98 -12.92 26.37
C MET A 79 -3.32 -14.04 27.19
N ASN A 80 -2.89 -15.13 26.55
CA ASN A 80 -2.18 -16.22 27.20
C ASN A 80 -0.79 -15.78 27.71
N GLU A 81 -0.07 -14.95 26.95
CA GLU A 81 1.20 -14.38 27.41
C GLU A 81 1.03 -13.43 28.59
N VAL A 82 0.02 -12.56 28.54
CA VAL A 82 -0.30 -11.65 29.66
C VAL A 82 -0.68 -12.47 30.90
N ARG A 83 -1.48 -13.53 30.77
CA ARG A 83 -1.78 -14.45 31.90
C ARG A 83 -0.55 -15.00 32.57
N LYS A 84 0.45 -15.46 31.80
CA LYS A 84 1.69 -16.02 32.34
C LYS A 84 2.54 -14.99 33.11
N LYS A 85 2.38 -13.70 32.80
CA LYS A 85 3.13 -12.60 33.42
C LYS A 85 2.40 -11.96 34.62
N LEU A 86 1.08 -12.16 34.73
CA LEU A 86 0.30 -11.65 35.86
C LEU A 86 0.60 -12.43 37.15
N ASN A 87 0.56 -11.75 38.29
CA ASN A 87 0.86 -12.34 39.60
C ASN A 87 -0.17 -13.43 39.95
N SER A 88 0.31 -14.63 40.31
CA SER A 88 -0.52 -15.80 40.61
C SER A 88 -1.49 -15.62 41.80
N ASN A 89 -1.29 -14.58 42.62
CA ASN A 89 -2.13 -14.28 43.79
C ASN A 89 -3.33 -13.37 43.48
N LEU A 90 -3.48 -12.93 42.21
CA LEU A 90 -4.60 -12.10 41.76
C LEU A 90 -5.34 -12.82 40.63
N GLU A 91 -6.64 -13.02 40.81
CA GLU A 91 -7.50 -13.62 39.79
C GLU A 91 -8.03 -12.52 38.87
N TYR A 92 -7.71 -12.59 37.58
CA TYR A 92 -8.18 -11.64 36.58
C TYR A 92 -9.22 -12.33 35.69
N SER A 93 -10.34 -11.66 35.45
CA SER A 93 -11.34 -12.14 34.48
C SER A 93 -10.82 -12.01 33.03
N GLU A 94 -11.40 -12.81 32.13
CA GLU A 94 -11.14 -12.76 30.69
C GLU A 94 -11.20 -11.33 30.13
N ALA A 95 -12.25 -10.58 30.46
CA ALA A 95 -12.45 -9.21 29.99
C ALA A 95 -11.39 -8.22 30.53
N GLN A 96 -10.91 -8.42 31.75
CA GLN A 96 -9.84 -7.59 32.32
C GLN A 96 -8.51 -7.85 31.61
N ILE A 97 -8.20 -9.12 31.33
CA ILE A 97 -6.98 -9.49 30.60
C ILE A 97 -7.05 -8.96 29.16
N GLU A 98 -8.21 -9.05 28.52
CA GLU A 98 -8.43 -8.49 27.19
C GLU A 98 -8.17 -6.98 27.17
N ASN A 99 -8.72 -6.21 28.12
CA ASN A 99 -8.48 -4.77 28.20
C ASN A 99 -7.00 -4.43 28.43
N ILE A 100 -6.31 -5.16 29.31
CA ILE A 100 -4.86 -4.99 29.53
C ILE A 100 -4.08 -5.26 28.24
N VAL A 101 -4.43 -6.33 27.51
CA VAL A 101 -3.78 -6.65 26.23
C VAL A 101 -4.02 -5.53 25.21
N LEU A 102 -5.24 -5.02 25.10
CA LEU A 102 -5.58 -3.94 24.17
C LEU A 102 -4.90 -2.62 24.51
N GLU A 103 -4.62 -2.33 25.79
CA GLU A 103 -3.85 -1.16 26.21
C GLU A 103 -2.34 -1.32 25.98
N LEU A 104 -1.81 -2.53 26.16
CA LEU A 104 -0.36 -2.79 26.10
C LEU A 104 0.13 -3.21 24.70
N THR A 105 -0.77 -3.64 23.81
CA THR A 105 -0.41 -4.07 22.46
C THR A 105 -0.98 -3.12 21.42
N PRO A 106 -0.17 -2.64 20.46
CA PRO A 106 -0.68 -1.84 19.36
C PRO A 106 -1.78 -2.60 18.61
N HIS A 107 -2.92 -1.96 18.39
CA HIS A 107 -4.05 -2.58 17.71
C HIS A 107 -3.59 -3.08 16.31
N PRO A 108 -3.93 -4.32 15.89
CA PRO A 108 -3.41 -4.90 14.66
C PRO A 108 -3.65 -4.05 13.40
N LEU A 109 -4.79 -3.35 13.34
CA LEU A 109 -5.10 -2.41 12.27
C LEU A 109 -4.12 -1.23 12.24
N ASP A 110 -3.72 -0.70 13.39
CA ASP A 110 -2.82 0.46 13.47
C ASP A 110 -1.41 0.09 13.00
N VAL A 111 -0.93 -1.09 13.38
CA VAL A 111 0.37 -1.62 12.91
C VAL A 111 0.34 -1.80 11.40
N TYR A 112 -0.72 -2.40 10.87
CA TYR A 112 -0.93 -2.59 9.45
C TYR A 112 -0.96 -1.26 8.70
N VAL A 113 -1.82 -0.32 9.14
CA VAL A 113 -1.95 1.02 8.53
C VAL A 113 -0.62 1.76 8.57
N LYS A 114 0.13 1.72 9.67
CA LYS A 114 1.45 2.34 9.80
C LYS A 114 2.44 1.78 8.78
N GLU A 115 2.47 0.47 8.59
CA GLU A 115 3.32 -0.15 7.57
C GLU A 115 2.99 0.36 6.16
N ILE A 116 1.70 0.34 5.80
CA ILE A 116 1.24 0.78 4.48
C ILE A 116 1.55 2.28 4.27
N CYS A 117 1.32 3.12 5.28
CA CYS A 117 1.66 4.54 5.23
C CYS A 117 3.15 4.76 4.98
N ASN A 118 4.02 4.03 5.68
CA ASN A 118 5.46 4.12 5.47
C ASN A 118 5.84 3.77 4.03
N LYS A 119 5.27 2.69 3.46
CA LYS A 119 5.52 2.32 2.07
C LYS A 119 5.08 3.43 1.09
N PHE A 120 3.87 3.97 1.25
CA PHE A 120 3.38 5.05 0.39
C PHE A 120 4.23 6.32 0.46
N VAL A 121 4.59 6.76 1.68
CA VAL A 121 5.42 7.95 1.87
C VAL A 121 6.82 7.74 1.30
N ASN A 122 7.42 6.57 1.50
CA ASN A 122 8.73 6.24 0.93
C ASN A 122 8.69 6.21 -0.59
N ALA A 123 7.65 5.64 -1.19
CA ALA A 123 7.48 5.61 -2.64
C ALA A 123 7.37 7.01 -3.25
N LEU A 124 6.52 7.87 -2.68
CA LEU A 124 6.40 9.26 -3.09
C LEU A 124 7.74 10.00 -2.94
N THR A 125 8.38 9.85 -1.79
CA THR A 125 9.64 10.54 -1.50
C THR A 125 10.76 10.09 -2.44
N LEU A 126 10.88 8.77 -2.69
CA LEU A 126 11.90 8.23 -3.57
C LEU A 126 11.66 8.64 -5.02
N PHE A 127 10.42 8.58 -5.49
CA PHE A 127 10.04 9.02 -6.84
C PHE A 127 10.46 10.48 -7.08
N ILE A 128 10.14 11.37 -6.13
CA ILE A 128 10.51 12.78 -6.24
C ILE A 128 12.02 12.97 -6.08
N ALA A 129 12.68 12.23 -5.19
CA ALA A 129 14.14 12.29 -5.05
C ALA A 129 14.88 11.88 -6.34
N ILE A 130 14.36 10.90 -7.08
CA ILE A 130 14.86 10.52 -8.40
C ILE A 130 14.71 11.68 -9.40
N HIS A 131 13.56 12.35 -9.43
CA HIS A 131 13.32 13.50 -10.31
C HIS A 131 14.19 14.71 -9.96
N LEU A 132 14.44 14.91 -8.66
CA LEU A 132 15.39 15.90 -8.15
C LEU A 132 16.86 15.49 -8.34
N LYS A 133 17.13 14.38 -9.04
CA LYS A 133 18.47 13.85 -9.34
C LYS A 133 19.32 13.59 -8.08
N ARG A 134 18.69 13.33 -6.93
CA ARG A 134 19.39 13.00 -5.67
C ARG A 134 20.00 11.60 -5.67
N HIS A 135 19.54 10.73 -6.57
CA HIS A 135 20.12 9.42 -6.81
C HIS A 135 20.76 9.41 -8.19
N SER A 136 22.09 9.36 -8.25
CA SER A 136 22.91 9.56 -9.48
C SER A 136 22.57 8.65 -10.67
N LYS A 137 21.95 7.49 -10.43
CA LYS A 137 21.49 6.55 -11.46
C LYS A 137 19.98 6.32 -11.45
N GLY A 138 19.23 7.07 -10.65
CA GLY A 138 17.80 6.82 -10.45
C GLY A 138 16.95 7.10 -11.68
N ASP A 139 17.26 8.18 -12.38
CA ASP A 139 16.55 8.57 -13.59
C ASP A 139 16.77 7.62 -14.77
N SER A 140 17.92 6.96 -14.82
CA SER A 140 18.24 5.96 -15.85
C SER A 140 17.29 4.75 -15.82
N GLU A 141 16.58 4.53 -14.70
CA GLU A 141 15.60 3.46 -14.55
C GLU A 141 14.16 3.87 -14.92
N LEU A 142 13.92 5.16 -15.17
CA LEU A 142 12.61 5.69 -15.58
C LEU A 142 12.50 5.70 -17.10
N SER A 143 11.30 5.41 -17.61
CA SER A 143 10.94 5.69 -19.01
C SER A 143 10.90 7.18 -19.29
N GLU A 144 10.84 7.52 -20.58
CA GLU A 144 10.66 8.91 -20.99
C GLU A 144 9.30 9.47 -20.53
N ASP A 145 8.24 8.67 -20.56
CA ASP A 145 6.93 9.08 -20.05
C ASP A 145 6.96 9.49 -18.58
N PHE A 146 7.69 8.74 -17.73
CA PHE A 146 7.86 9.11 -16.33
C PHE A 146 8.72 10.37 -16.16
N LYS A 147 9.80 10.51 -16.94
CA LYS A 147 10.70 11.68 -16.86
C LYS A 147 10.03 12.99 -17.28
N GLN A 148 9.11 12.93 -18.24
CA GLN A 148 8.42 14.11 -18.78
C GLN A 148 7.19 14.54 -17.98
N VAL A 149 6.84 13.80 -16.91
CA VAL A 149 5.72 14.18 -16.05
C VAL A 149 5.94 15.57 -15.47
N ASP A 150 4.98 16.47 -15.69
CA ASP A 150 4.92 17.75 -14.98
C ASP A 150 4.51 17.51 -13.52
N LEU A 151 5.53 17.46 -12.65
CA LEU A 151 5.35 17.23 -11.20
C LEU A 151 4.51 18.31 -10.51
N SER A 152 4.35 19.50 -11.11
CA SER A 152 3.51 20.56 -10.55
C SER A 152 2.01 20.34 -10.78
N ARG A 153 1.66 19.47 -11.74
CA ARG A 153 0.27 19.22 -12.16
C ARG A 153 -0.18 17.78 -11.99
N VAL A 154 0.76 16.83 -12.03
CA VAL A 154 0.45 15.41 -11.91
C VAL A 154 -0.21 15.11 -10.58
N ARG A 155 -1.21 14.25 -10.60
CA ARG A 155 -1.84 13.76 -9.38
C ARG A 155 -1.09 12.55 -8.85
N PHE A 156 -0.85 12.50 -7.55
CA PHE A 156 -0.42 11.28 -6.88
C PHE A 156 -1.60 10.60 -6.20
N VAL A 157 -1.72 9.29 -6.39
CA VAL A 157 -2.77 8.47 -5.78
C VAL A 157 -2.11 7.26 -5.11
N PHE A 158 -2.33 7.11 -3.81
CA PHE A 158 -1.94 5.93 -3.07
C PHE A 158 -3.00 4.84 -3.25
N VAL A 159 -2.60 3.65 -3.68
CA VAL A 159 -3.53 2.56 -4.00
C VAL A 159 -3.13 1.33 -3.22
N LEU A 160 -3.99 0.91 -2.30
CA LEU A 160 -3.87 -0.36 -1.60
C LEU A 160 -4.84 -1.36 -2.24
N VAL A 161 -4.32 -2.47 -2.75
CA VAL A 161 -5.12 -3.58 -3.28
C VAL A 161 -5.02 -4.77 -2.34
N ILE A 162 -6.16 -5.27 -1.87
CA ILE A 162 -6.25 -6.37 -0.90
C ILE A 162 -7.04 -7.52 -1.52
N LYS A 163 -6.40 -8.67 -1.73
CA LYS A 163 -7.06 -9.80 -2.40
C LYS A 163 -8.26 -10.32 -1.60
N ASP A 164 -8.00 -10.92 -0.44
CA ASP A 164 -8.98 -11.59 0.40
C ASP A 164 -9.67 -10.59 1.34
N CYS A 165 -10.39 -9.61 0.77
CA CYS A 165 -11.06 -8.54 1.51
C CYS A 165 -12.47 -8.27 1.00
N LYS A 166 -13.46 -8.31 1.91
CA LYS A 166 -14.83 -7.93 1.60
C LYS A 166 -14.95 -6.41 1.43
N GLU A 167 -15.85 -5.98 0.56
CA GLU A 167 -16.07 -4.55 0.30
C GLU A 167 -16.43 -3.76 1.57
N GLU A 168 -17.22 -4.37 2.47
CA GLU A 168 -17.60 -3.80 3.77
C GLU A 168 -16.41 -3.56 4.72
N TRP A 169 -15.27 -4.25 4.52
CA TRP A 169 -14.06 -4.10 5.33
C TRP A 169 -13.12 -3.02 4.79
N LEU A 170 -13.36 -2.51 3.58
CA LEU A 170 -12.50 -1.50 2.96
C LEU A 170 -12.64 -0.14 3.65
N LEU A 171 -13.84 0.20 4.14
CA LEU A 171 -14.10 1.52 4.71
C LEU A 171 -13.27 1.80 5.97
N PRO A 172 -13.22 0.93 7.00
CA PRO A 172 -12.38 1.16 8.18
C PRO A 172 -10.89 1.33 7.83
N ILE A 173 -10.37 0.54 6.89
CA ILE A 173 -8.97 0.63 6.43
C ILE A 173 -8.73 1.96 5.73
N LYS A 174 -9.66 2.36 4.86
CA LYS A 174 -9.60 3.63 4.13
C LYS A 174 -9.63 4.81 5.09
N GLU A 175 -10.49 4.81 6.10
CA GLU A 175 -10.58 5.87 7.10
C GLU A 175 -9.30 5.96 7.93
N ALA A 176 -8.77 4.83 8.37
CA ALA A 176 -7.51 4.77 9.11
C ALA A 176 -6.32 5.29 8.27
N LEU A 177 -6.23 4.91 6.99
CA LEU A 177 -5.23 5.44 6.07
C LEU A 177 -5.40 6.95 5.84
N ASN A 178 -6.62 7.45 5.65
CA ASN A 178 -6.87 8.89 5.50
C ASN A 178 -6.45 9.67 6.75
N LYS A 179 -6.73 9.14 7.94
CA LYS A 179 -6.30 9.75 9.21
C LYS A 179 -4.77 9.76 9.32
N ALA A 180 -4.12 8.63 9.07
CA ALA A 180 -2.68 8.48 9.22
C ALA A 180 -1.88 9.28 8.17
N LEU A 181 -2.37 9.36 6.92
CA LEU A 181 -1.72 10.08 5.83
C LEU A 181 -2.14 11.55 5.74
N ARG A 182 -3.01 12.04 6.63
CA ARG A 182 -3.45 13.45 6.61
C ARG A 182 -2.28 14.44 6.55
N PRO A 183 -1.20 14.31 7.34
CA PRO A 183 -0.05 15.20 7.24
C PRO A 183 0.57 15.17 5.84
N THR A 184 0.81 13.98 5.28
CA THR A 184 1.35 13.81 3.92
C THR A 184 0.43 14.43 2.88
N ILE A 185 -0.88 14.16 2.92
CA ILE A 185 -1.87 14.71 1.98
C ILE A 185 -1.86 16.23 2.02
N SER A 186 -1.87 16.82 3.22
CA SER A 186 -1.87 18.28 3.38
C SER A 186 -0.55 18.91 2.95
N THR A 187 0.59 18.34 3.36
CA THR A 187 1.92 18.86 3.00
C THR A 187 2.17 18.83 1.50
N TRP A 188 1.76 17.75 0.83
CA TRP A 188 1.93 17.59 -0.62
C TRP A 188 0.77 18.18 -1.44
N ASN A 189 -0.25 18.75 -0.79
CA ASN A 189 -1.45 19.29 -1.43
C ASN A 189 -2.11 18.29 -2.40
N LEU A 190 -2.26 17.02 -1.98
CA LEU A 190 -2.78 15.96 -2.84
C LEU A 190 -4.29 16.12 -3.08
N LEU A 191 -4.68 16.19 -4.35
CA LEU A 191 -6.10 16.33 -4.75
C LEU A 191 -6.88 15.02 -4.59
N PRO A 192 -8.14 15.07 -4.09
CA PRO A 192 -8.97 13.88 -3.95
C PRO A 192 -9.47 13.32 -5.31
N PRO A 193 -9.69 11.99 -5.41
CA PRO A 193 -9.22 10.99 -4.47
C PRO A 193 -7.69 10.85 -4.50
N SER A 194 -7.06 10.89 -3.33
CA SER A 194 -5.62 10.69 -3.12
C SER A 194 -5.29 9.33 -2.52
N ILE A 195 -6.29 8.62 -1.98
CA ILE A 195 -6.18 7.24 -1.47
C ILE A 195 -7.31 6.39 -2.05
N LEU A 196 -6.97 5.23 -2.60
CA LEU A 196 -7.87 4.17 -2.99
C LEU A 196 -7.53 2.91 -2.21
N VAL A 197 -8.56 2.25 -1.68
CA VAL A 197 -8.46 0.92 -1.07
C VAL A 197 -9.42 0.02 -1.84
N LEU A 198 -8.87 -1.00 -2.49
CA LEU A 198 -9.58 -1.84 -3.45
C LEU A 198 -9.48 -3.29 -3.00
N ASN A 199 -10.57 -4.04 -3.12
CA ASN A 199 -10.47 -5.49 -3.14
C ASN A 199 -10.18 -5.99 -4.56
N GLU A 200 -10.10 -7.30 -4.74
CA GLU A 200 -9.88 -7.93 -6.04
C GLU A 200 -10.90 -7.49 -7.11
N ASP A 201 -12.20 -7.52 -6.79
CA ASP A 201 -13.26 -7.13 -7.73
C ASP A 201 -13.16 -5.66 -8.16
N LEU A 202 -12.88 -4.76 -7.22
CA LEU A 202 -12.69 -3.34 -7.51
C LEU A 202 -11.41 -3.10 -8.31
N ALA A 203 -10.33 -3.85 -8.06
CA ALA A 203 -9.11 -3.77 -8.84
C ALA A 203 -9.32 -4.24 -10.29
N ARG A 204 -10.14 -5.28 -10.52
CA ARG A 204 -10.58 -5.72 -11.87
C ARG A 204 -11.37 -4.62 -12.56
N LYS A 205 -12.35 -4.01 -11.88
CA LYS A 205 -13.15 -2.87 -12.41
C LYS A 205 -12.30 -1.64 -12.75
N LYS A 206 -11.13 -1.50 -12.11
CA LYS A 206 -10.15 -0.44 -12.40
C LYS A 206 -9.09 -0.86 -13.41
N HIS A 207 -9.21 -2.05 -14.02
CA HIS A 207 -8.26 -2.60 -14.98
C HIS A 207 -6.82 -2.70 -14.45
N LEU A 208 -6.65 -2.83 -13.13
CA LEU A 208 -5.34 -3.05 -12.52
C LEU A 208 -4.88 -4.50 -12.62
N ILE A 209 -5.82 -5.44 -12.57
CA ILE A 209 -5.57 -6.89 -12.63
C ILE A 209 -6.46 -7.52 -13.70
N LYS A 210 -5.97 -8.53 -14.43
CA LYS A 210 -6.74 -9.19 -15.51
C LYS A 210 -7.95 -9.91 -14.96
N SER A 211 -9.10 -9.81 -15.64
CA SER A 211 -10.27 -10.70 -15.45
C SER A 211 -9.87 -12.18 -15.62
N GLN A 212 -10.36 -13.07 -14.76
CA GLN A 212 -10.09 -14.52 -14.83
C GLN A 212 -10.72 -15.20 -16.06
N ASP A 213 -11.53 -14.49 -16.85
CA ASP A 213 -12.36 -15.06 -17.92
C ASP A 213 -11.61 -15.50 -19.20
N ASN A 214 -10.28 -15.47 -19.25
CA ASN A 214 -9.51 -15.81 -20.46
C ASN A 214 -8.50 -16.96 -20.28
N ILE A 215 -8.70 -17.86 -19.29
CA ILE A 215 -7.91 -19.09 -19.14
C ILE A 215 -8.73 -20.32 -19.56
N ILE A 216 -9.55 -20.22 -20.61
CA ILE A 216 -10.00 -21.41 -21.38
C ILE A 216 -10.22 -20.96 -22.83
N ALA A 217 -9.19 -21.11 -23.67
CA ALA A 217 -9.30 -21.22 -25.13
C ALA A 217 -8.15 -22.09 -25.63
#